data_AF-A0A955ZH66-F1
#
_entry.id   AF-A0A955ZH66-F1
#
_cell.length_a   1.000
_cell.length_b   1.000
_cell.length_c   1.000
_cell.angle_alpha   90.00
_cell.angle_beta   90.00
_cell.angle_gamma   90.00
#
_symmetry.space_group_name_H-M   'P 1'
#
loop_
_entity.id
_entity.type
_entity.pdbx_description
1 polymer ?
#
loop_
_entity_poly.entity_id
_entity_poly.type
_entity_poly.pdbx_seq_one_letter_code
_entity_poly.pdbx_strand_id
1 'polypeptide(L)'
;MQFHERPVNPRAAELNRNVERVANGVLRSWDHVKELAHLGGRAAQYDDVHYEFVGGAQDGLRKKHYDKSLRLLWKAELSAPWSSFHDAGKHEGEIVELAEKSMTGEERSIRERITSAEFKALLDREYTVEQKRAIVAILSAIGHGEAYAWLVSASLLPQVKSTGAKAAVTMQVLEEAKHFVVMRELVEAFGVGVPRQSAWEYLLLEGTLKAKGLDRFFGMNILVESIALSIFGVLSTLPGLDVLRLFHLDESRHTALPMNYFKEFPLSRWQMRSPLGRVRRIKMTLPTLPLIMYLEPELAVLGIDAFDFAGSVMRKVTHLTERAGFLQPEDARQQNAFFNRVFNAYCRATRPGHVDKDFMSAECTQGEAELAVEREIFGDAA
;
A
#
# COMPACT_ATOMS: atom_id res chain seq x y z
N MET A 1 -13.99 -37.60 -20.07
CA MET A 1 -14.99 -37.64 -18.97
C MET A 1 -16.35 -37.94 -19.61
N GLN A 2 -16.99 -39.06 -19.27
CA GLN A 2 -18.37 -39.34 -19.71
C GLN A 2 -19.32 -38.96 -18.58
N PHE A 3 -20.27 -38.07 -18.88
CA PHE A 3 -21.32 -37.72 -17.93
C PHE A 3 -22.43 -38.76 -18.03
N HIS A 4 -22.85 -39.30 -16.89
CA HIS A 4 -24.00 -40.20 -16.79
C HIS A 4 -25.20 -39.40 -16.29
N GLU A 5 -26.06 -38.97 -17.21
CA GLU A 5 -27.27 -38.21 -16.89
C GLU A 5 -28.24 -39.04 -16.04
N ARG A 6 -28.82 -38.41 -15.01
CA ARG A 6 -29.86 -39.00 -14.19
C ARG A 6 -31.24 -38.55 -14.68
N PRO A 7 -32.23 -39.44 -14.77
CA PRO A 7 -33.56 -39.06 -15.19
C PRO A 7 -34.22 -38.12 -14.16
N VAL A 8 -34.92 -37.10 -14.65
CA VAL A 8 -35.71 -36.16 -13.84
C VAL A 8 -37.15 -36.12 -14.33
N ASN A 9 -38.11 -35.92 -13.43
CA ASN A 9 -39.52 -35.73 -13.82
C ASN A 9 -39.71 -34.35 -14.48
N PRO A 10 -40.10 -34.27 -15.75
CA PRO A 10 -40.14 -33.01 -16.50
C PRO A 10 -41.19 -32.04 -15.95
N ARG A 11 -42.34 -32.54 -15.49
CA ARG A 11 -43.42 -31.69 -14.93
C ARG A 11 -42.99 -31.07 -13.60
N ALA A 12 -42.35 -31.86 -12.74
CA ALA A 12 -41.84 -31.35 -11.47
C ALA A 12 -40.73 -30.32 -11.71
N ALA A 13 -39.84 -30.56 -12.67
CA ALA A 13 -38.79 -29.62 -13.04
C ALA A 13 -39.34 -28.28 -13.57
N GLU A 14 -40.37 -28.33 -14.42
CA GLU A 14 -41.04 -27.13 -14.94
C GLU A 14 -41.75 -26.34 -13.83
N LEU A 15 -42.50 -27.04 -12.97
CA LEU A 15 -43.17 -26.43 -11.82
C LEU A 15 -42.16 -25.72 -10.90
N ASN A 16 -41.05 -26.39 -10.57
CA ASN A 16 -40.01 -25.82 -9.71
C ASN A 16 -39.36 -24.59 -10.35
N ARG A 17 -39.12 -24.59 -11.67
CA ARG A 17 -38.60 -23.40 -12.39
C ARG A 17 -39.60 -22.25 -12.40
N ASN A 18 -40.90 -22.54 -12.50
CA ASN A 18 -41.93 -21.50 -12.45
C ASN A 18 -42.05 -20.89 -11.05
N VAL A 19 -42.02 -21.73 -10.01
CA VAL A 19 -42.01 -21.27 -8.60
C VAL A 19 -40.77 -20.42 -8.33
N GLU A 20 -39.59 -20.86 -8.75
CA GLU A 20 -38.35 -20.08 -8.63
C GLU A 20 -38.49 -18.73 -9.32
N ARG A 21 -38.94 -18.70 -10.59
CA ARG A 21 -39.08 -17.45 -11.35
C ARG A 21 -39.98 -16.43 -10.65
N VAL A 22 -41.11 -16.89 -10.09
CA VAL A 22 -42.06 -16.04 -9.36
C VAL A 22 -41.43 -15.56 -8.05
N ALA A 23 -40.89 -16.47 -7.23
CA ALA A 23 -40.25 -16.12 -5.96
C ALA A 23 -39.10 -15.12 -6.17
N ASN A 24 -38.32 -15.33 -7.22
CA ASN A 24 -37.21 -14.47 -7.61
C ASN A 24 -37.69 -13.05 -7.93
N GLY A 25 -38.72 -12.92 -8.78
CA GLY A 25 -39.32 -11.62 -9.11
C GLY A 25 -39.87 -10.89 -7.88
N VAL A 26 -40.53 -11.60 -6.97
CA VAL A 26 -41.07 -11.02 -5.73
C VAL A 26 -39.95 -10.53 -4.82
N LEU A 27 -38.93 -11.35 -4.56
CA LEU A 27 -37.82 -10.99 -3.67
C LEU A 27 -37.04 -9.77 -4.19
N ARG A 28 -36.72 -9.75 -5.49
CA ARG A 28 -35.96 -8.63 -6.09
C ARG A 28 -36.77 -7.34 -6.16
N SER A 29 -38.06 -7.43 -6.43
CA SER A 29 -38.96 -6.27 -6.38
C SER A 29 -39.06 -5.72 -4.96
N TRP A 30 -39.14 -6.60 -3.96
CA TRP A 30 -39.15 -6.21 -2.55
C TRP A 30 -37.86 -5.52 -2.12
N ASP A 31 -36.69 -6.04 -2.51
CA ASP A 31 -35.40 -5.40 -2.24
C ASP A 31 -35.32 -4.02 -2.89
N HIS A 32 -35.81 -3.87 -4.12
CA HIS A 32 -35.84 -2.58 -4.82
C HIS A 32 -36.76 -1.57 -4.13
N VAL A 33 -37.95 -2.00 -3.69
CA VAL A 33 -38.87 -1.14 -2.92
C VAL A 33 -38.25 -0.68 -1.61
N LYS A 34 -37.56 -1.59 -0.89
CA LYS A 34 -36.85 -1.24 0.34
C LYS A 34 -35.71 -0.26 0.10
N GLU A 35 -34.97 -0.39 -1.00
CA GLU A 35 -33.92 0.53 -1.40
C GLU A 35 -34.48 1.94 -1.67
N LEU A 36 -35.57 2.04 -2.43
CA LEU A 36 -36.28 3.30 -2.69
C LEU A 36 -36.83 3.95 -1.41
N ALA A 37 -37.27 3.14 -0.45
CA ALA A 37 -37.78 3.60 0.84
C ALA A 37 -36.67 3.90 1.88
N HIS A 38 -35.38 3.74 1.52
CA HIS A 38 -34.24 3.86 2.44
C HIS A 38 -34.32 2.93 3.67
N LEU A 39 -35.02 1.79 3.56
CA LEU A 39 -35.21 0.80 4.63
C LEU A 39 -34.15 -0.32 4.61
N GLY A 40 -33.13 -0.19 3.75
CA GLY A 40 -32.14 -1.23 3.50
C GLY A 40 -32.70 -2.31 2.56
N GLY A 41 -32.27 -2.27 1.30
CA GLY A 41 -32.55 -3.29 0.29
C GLY A 41 -31.45 -4.36 0.25
N ARG A 42 -31.09 -4.78 -0.96
CA ARG A 42 -29.99 -5.72 -1.18
C ARG A 42 -28.66 -5.16 -0.65
N ALA A 43 -28.08 -5.84 0.33
CA ALA A 43 -26.78 -5.44 0.90
C ALA A 43 -25.60 -5.71 -0.05
N ALA A 44 -25.70 -6.79 -0.85
CA ALA A 44 -24.64 -7.17 -1.77
C ALA A 44 -24.61 -6.26 -2.99
N GLN A 45 -23.47 -5.61 -3.23
CA GLN A 45 -23.17 -4.86 -4.46
C GLN A 45 -22.81 -5.79 -5.64
N TYR A 46 -23.55 -6.88 -5.80
CA TYR A 46 -23.32 -7.91 -6.81
C TYR A 46 -24.48 -7.89 -7.81
N ASP A 47 -24.16 -7.77 -9.09
CA ASP A 47 -25.07 -7.97 -10.21
C ASP A 47 -25.02 -9.45 -10.63
N ASP A 48 -25.99 -10.21 -10.12
CA ASP A 48 -26.11 -11.64 -10.40
C ASP A 48 -26.74 -11.94 -11.76
N VAL A 49 -27.24 -10.92 -12.48
CA VAL A 49 -27.73 -11.08 -13.86
C VAL A 49 -26.55 -11.11 -14.82
N HIS A 50 -25.59 -10.22 -14.61
CA HIS A 50 -24.41 -10.09 -15.47
C HIS A 50 -23.17 -10.79 -14.92
N TYR A 51 -23.27 -11.43 -13.75
CA TYR A 51 -22.17 -12.14 -13.07
C TYR A 51 -20.97 -11.21 -12.77
N GLU A 52 -21.25 -10.02 -12.24
CA GLU A 52 -20.24 -9.00 -11.94
C GLU A 52 -20.63 -8.16 -10.73
N PHE A 53 -19.73 -7.36 -10.18
CA PHE A 53 -20.07 -6.40 -9.13
C PHE A 53 -20.57 -5.09 -9.71
N VAL A 54 -21.38 -4.36 -8.93
CA VAL A 54 -21.90 -3.03 -9.30
C VAL A 54 -20.75 -2.13 -9.74
N GLY A 55 -20.83 -1.62 -10.97
CA GLY A 55 -19.75 -0.89 -11.64
C GLY A 55 -19.16 -1.62 -12.86
N GLY A 56 -19.56 -2.88 -13.09
CA GLY A 56 -19.18 -3.68 -14.25
C GLY A 56 -17.91 -4.50 -14.03
N ALA A 57 -17.48 -5.24 -15.06
CA ALA A 57 -16.23 -6.00 -15.03
C ALA A 57 -15.00 -5.11 -14.79
N GLN A 58 -14.88 -4.03 -15.57
CA GLN A 58 -13.78 -3.06 -15.56
C GLN A 58 -12.38 -3.70 -15.46
N ASP A 59 -12.02 -4.44 -16.50
CA ASP A 59 -10.79 -5.23 -16.57
C ASP A 59 -9.50 -4.40 -16.51
N GLY A 60 -9.55 -3.09 -16.76
CA GLY A 60 -8.38 -2.23 -16.76
C GLY A 60 -7.70 -2.20 -15.39
N LEU A 61 -8.49 -1.96 -14.33
CA LEU A 61 -8.01 -1.96 -12.97
C LEU A 61 -7.56 -3.36 -12.50
N ARG A 62 -8.30 -4.42 -12.88
CA ARG A 62 -7.89 -5.81 -12.63
C ARG A 62 -6.51 -6.08 -13.22
N LYS A 63 -6.29 -5.76 -14.50
CA LYS A 63 -5.03 -6.04 -15.18
C LYS A 63 -3.83 -5.29 -14.59
N LYS A 64 -4.05 -4.04 -14.20
CA LYS A 64 -3.00 -3.16 -13.67
C LYS A 64 -2.59 -3.48 -12.23
N HIS A 65 -3.54 -3.94 -11.42
CA HIS A 65 -3.32 -4.22 -10.00
C HIS A 65 -3.36 -5.71 -9.74
N TYR A 66 -4.52 -6.36 -9.85
CA TYR A 66 -4.67 -7.78 -9.55
C TYR A 66 -3.74 -8.68 -10.37
N ASP A 67 -3.83 -8.62 -11.71
CA ASP A 67 -3.03 -9.50 -12.58
C ASP A 67 -1.52 -9.15 -12.48
N LYS A 68 -1.16 -7.87 -12.26
CA LYS A 68 0.24 -7.43 -12.08
C LYS A 68 0.80 -7.92 -10.74
N SER A 69 0.05 -7.75 -9.65
CA SER A 69 0.40 -8.27 -8.33
C SER A 69 0.57 -9.79 -8.35
N LEU A 70 -0.29 -10.54 -9.02
CA LEU A 70 -0.12 -12.00 -9.15
C LEU A 70 1.16 -12.40 -9.87
N ARG A 71 1.56 -11.67 -10.92
CA ARG A 71 2.83 -11.93 -11.63
C ARG A 71 4.06 -11.57 -10.82
N LEU A 72 3.94 -10.55 -9.97
CA LEU A 72 5.01 -10.05 -9.10
C LEU A 72 4.95 -10.66 -7.70
N LEU A 73 4.00 -11.58 -7.46
CA LEU A 73 3.75 -12.13 -6.15
C LEU A 73 4.99 -12.89 -5.68
N TRP A 74 5.60 -12.35 -4.63
CA TRP A 74 6.77 -12.94 -4.01
C TRP A 74 6.35 -13.78 -2.79
N LYS A 75 7.15 -14.81 -2.51
CA LYS A 75 7.00 -15.68 -1.34
C LYS A 75 7.92 -15.22 -0.23
N ALA A 76 7.38 -15.05 0.97
CA ALA A 76 8.14 -14.65 2.13
C ALA A 76 9.20 -15.70 2.48
N GLU A 77 8.87 -16.98 2.41
CA GLU A 77 9.80 -18.07 2.69
C GLU A 77 11.07 -18.01 1.82
N LEU A 78 10.93 -17.55 0.58
CA LEU A 78 12.03 -17.49 -0.39
C LEU A 78 12.80 -16.17 -0.33
N SER A 79 12.14 -15.09 0.06
CA SER A 79 12.69 -13.73 0.01
C SER A 79 13.19 -13.23 1.36
N ALA A 80 12.68 -13.82 2.45
CA ALA A 80 13.08 -13.59 3.82
C ALA A 80 13.29 -14.97 4.51
N PRO A 81 14.32 -15.74 4.12
CA PRO A 81 14.51 -17.11 4.61
C PRO A 81 14.77 -17.21 6.12
N TRP A 82 15.11 -16.09 6.76
CA TRP A 82 15.24 -15.95 8.22
C TRP A 82 13.89 -15.84 8.94
N SER A 83 12.79 -15.61 8.22
CA SER A 83 11.43 -15.50 8.72
C SER A 83 10.82 -16.87 9.01
N SER A 84 9.95 -16.94 10.01
CA SER A 84 9.14 -18.12 10.33
C SER A 84 7.85 -18.23 9.50
N PHE A 85 7.57 -17.22 8.66
CA PHE A 85 6.39 -17.19 7.81
C PHE A 85 6.61 -17.97 6.51
N HIS A 86 6.02 -19.17 6.44
CA HIS A 86 6.17 -20.10 5.32
C HIS A 86 4.92 -20.10 4.42
N ASP A 87 5.04 -19.56 3.22
CA ASP A 87 3.96 -19.40 2.25
C ASP A 87 4.22 -20.06 0.88
N ALA A 88 5.36 -20.76 0.72
CA ALA A 88 5.67 -21.50 -0.48
C ALA A 88 5.02 -22.90 -0.44
N GLY A 89 4.41 -23.29 -1.57
CA GLY A 89 3.93 -24.66 -1.75
C GLY A 89 5.07 -25.63 -2.03
N LYS A 90 4.82 -26.93 -1.87
CA LYS A 90 5.81 -28.00 -2.09
C LYS A 90 6.52 -27.90 -3.45
N HIS A 91 5.76 -27.67 -4.53
CA HIS A 91 6.32 -27.61 -5.89
C HIS A 91 7.13 -26.33 -6.12
N GLU A 92 6.75 -25.22 -5.50
CA GLU A 92 7.52 -23.98 -5.55
C GLU A 92 8.87 -24.17 -4.85
N GLY A 93 8.88 -24.86 -3.70
CA GLY A 93 10.11 -25.28 -3.02
C GLY A 93 11.00 -26.19 -3.88
N GLU A 94 10.43 -27.21 -4.52
CA GLU A 94 11.16 -28.12 -5.41
C GLU A 94 11.80 -27.39 -6.62
N ILE A 95 11.10 -26.41 -7.19
CA ILE A 95 11.63 -25.56 -8.28
C ILE A 95 12.83 -24.74 -7.79
N VAL A 96 12.74 -24.16 -6.60
CA VAL A 96 13.83 -23.37 -6.01
C VAL A 96 15.04 -24.26 -5.72
N GLU A 97 14.85 -25.44 -5.13
CA GLU A 97 15.94 -26.39 -4.90
C GLU A 97 16.61 -26.83 -6.20
N LEU A 98 15.84 -27.03 -7.27
CA LEU A 98 16.38 -27.37 -8.59
C LEU A 98 17.16 -26.20 -9.20
N ALA A 99 16.66 -24.98 -9.04
CA ALA A 99 17.39 -23.77 -9.45
C ALA A 99 18.69 -23.64 -8.67
N GLU A 100 18.68 -23.83 -7.35
CA GLU A 100 19.87 -23.84 -6.48
C GLU A 100 20.91 -24.88 -6.90
N LYS A 101 20.46 -26.07 -7.35
CA LYS A 101 21.34 -27.11 -7.91
C LYS A 101 22.02 -26.71 -9.21
N SER A 102 21.44 -25.76 -9.95
CA SER A 102 21.92 -25.29 -11.25
C SER A 102 22.74 -23.99 -11.17
N MET A 103 22.78 -23.33 -10.01
CA MET A 103 23.55 -22.10 -9.76
C MET A 103 25.05 -22.38 -9.56
N THR A 104 25.88 -21.41 -9.95
CA THR A 104 27.31 -21.39 -9.64
C THR A 104 27.56 -21.27 -8.12
N GLY A 105 28.78 -21.56 -7.66
CA GLY A 105 29.13 -21.47 -6.24
C GLY A 105 28.95 -20.07 -5.64
N GLU A 106 29.23 -19.02 -6.43
CA GLU A 106 28.99 -17.62 -6.05
C GLU A 106 27.50 -17.25 -6.02
N GLU A 107 26.72 -17.71 -7.01
CA GLU A 107 25.27 -17.48 -7.01
C GLU A 107 24.57 -18.22 -5.87
N ARG A 108 25.09 -19.38 -5.46
CA ARG A 108 24.56 -20.14 -4.33
C ARG A 108 24.89 -19.47 -2.99
N SER A 109 26.08 -18.90 -2.81
CA SER A 109 26.43 -18.21 -1.54
C SER A 109 25.65 -16.91 -1.33
N ILE A 110 25.25 -16.23 -2.40
CA ILE A 110 24.34 -15.07 -2.34
C ILE A 110 22.92 -15.48 -1.92
N ARG A 111 22.52 -16.72 -2.18
CA ARG A 111 21.17 -17.26 -1.94
C ARG A 111 21.07 -18.23 -0.77
N GLU A 112 22.17 -18.50 -0.08
CA GLU A 112 22.19 -19.42 1.05
C GLU A 112 21.19 -18.92 2.10
N ARG A 113 20.21 -19.78 2.41
CA ARG A 113 19.15 -19.49 3.37
C ARG A 113 19.79 -19.28 4.73
N ILE A 114 19.97 -18.03 5.11
CA ILE A 114 20.44 -17.69 6.44
C ILE A 114 19.33 -18.05 7.45
N THR A 115 19.71 -18.80 8.46
CA THR A 115 18.86 -19.06 9.63
C THR A 115 18.57 -17.75 10.37
N SER A 116 17.54 -17.72 11.19
CA SER A 116 17.26 -16.55 12.04
C SER A 116 18.44 -16.20 12.97
N ALA A 117 19.28 -17.17 13.33
CA ALA A 117 20.49 -16.94 14.13
C ALA A 117 21.60 -16.27 13.30
N GLU A 118 21.83 -16.72 12.07
CA GLU A 118 22.80 -16.12 11.15
C GLU A 118 22.38 -14.72 10.71
N PHE A 119 21.08 -14.50 10.50
CA PHE A 119 20.55 -13.16 10.22
C PHE A 119 20.76 -12.20 11.39
N LYS A 120 20.50 -12.64 12.62
CA LYS A 120 20.83 -11.85 13.82
C LYS A 120 22.32 -11.54 13.89
N ALA A 121 23.19 -12.51 13.63
CA ALA A 121 24.63 -12.31 13.59
C ALA A 121 25.07 -11.33 12.48
N LEU A 122 24.39 -11.34 11.33
CA LEU A 122 24.57 -10.33 10.27
C LEU A 122 24.22 -8.94 10.82
N LEU A 123 23.02 -8.76 11.38
CA LEU A 123 22.61 -7.46 11.93
C LEU A 123 23.55 -6.98 13.06
N ASP A 124 24.04 -7.90 13.90
CA ASP A 124 25.01 -7.62 14.96
C ASP A 124 26.37 -7.18 14.44
N ARG A 125 26.77 -7.68 13.26
CA ARG A 125 28.02 -7.30 12.61
C ARG A 125 27.92 -5.97 11.88
N GLU A 126 26.81 -5.72 11.18
CA GLU A 126 26.66 -4.56 10.29
C GLU A 126 26.27 -3.28 11.04
N TYR A 127 25.57 -3.40 12.18
CA TYR A 127 25.00 -2.24 12.87
C TYR A 127 25.43 -2.11 14.32
N THR A 128 25.80 -0.89 14.70
CA THR A 128 25.91 -0.49 16.12
C THR A 128 24.56 -0.53 16.81
N VAL A 129 24.55 -0.62 18.16
CA VAL A 129 23.30 -0.62 18.94
C VAL A 129 22.46 0.64 18.68
N GLU A 130 23.09 1.78 18.46
CA GLU A 130 22.41 3.04 18.14
C GLU A 130 21.73 2.99 16.76
N GLN A 131 22.45 2.50 15.74
CA GLN A 131 21.88 2.30 14.40
C GLN A 131 20.73 1.29 14.42
N LYS A 132 20.84 0.19 15.18
CA LYS A 132 19.71 -0.76 15.32
C LYS A 132 18.49 -0.11 15.94
N ARG A 133 18.65 0.73 16.96
CA ARG A 133 17.53 1.47 17.57
C ARG A 133 16.89 2.43 16.58
N ALA A 134 17.70 3.15 15.81
CA ALA A 134 17.21 4.05 14.76
C ALA A 134 16.44 3.30 13.67
N ILE A 135 17.00 2.20 13.15
CA ILE A 135 16.33 1.34 12.16
C ILE A 135 15.03 0.79 12.73
N VAL A 136 15.03 0.26 13.96
CA VAL A 136 13.81 -0.29 14.58
C VAL A 136 12.75 0.78 14.79
N ALA A 137 13.10 2.01 15.18
CA ALA A 137 12.15 3.09 15.34
C ALA A 137 11.49 3.48 14.00
N ILE A 138 12.26 3.56 12.92
CA ILE A 138 11.73 3.83 11.57
C ILE A 138 10.88 2.65 11.07
N LEU A 139 11.40 1.42 11.18
CA LEU A 139 10.71 0.20 10.75
C LEU A 139 9.43 -0.08 11.57
N SER A 140 9.39 0.30 12.85
CA SER A 140 8.17 0.17 13.64
C SER A 140 7.11 1.21 13.26
N ALA A 141 7.52 2.44 12.91
CA ALA A 141 6.60 3.47 12.47
C ALA A 141 5.89 3.06 11.17
N ILE A 142 6.64 2.50 10.21
CA ILE A 142 6.07 1.93 8.99
C ILE A 142 5.33 0.61 9.25
N GLY A 143 5.80 -0.25 10.15
CA GLY A 143 5.09 -1.47 10.54
C GLY A 143 3.72 -1.21 11.17
N HIS A 144 3.56 -0.11 11.93
CA HIS A 144 2.24 0.38 12.32
C HIS A 144 1.42 0.85 11.11
N GLY A 145 2.05 1.50 10.13
CA GLY A 145 1.47 1.81 8.83
C GLY A 145 0.89 0.58 8.13
N GLU A 146 1.68 -0.49 7.96
CA GLU A 146 1.26 -1.76 7.33
C GLU A 146 0.02 -2.36 8.01
N ALA A 147 -0.02 -2.36 9.35
CA ALA A 147 -1.17 -2.86 10.11
C ALA A 147 -2.45 -2.06 9.79
N TYR A 148 -2.33 -0.74 9.70
CA TYR A 148 -3.45 0.14 9.36
C TYR A 148 -3.81 0.06 7.86
N ALA A 149 -2.83 -0.11 6.97
CA ALA A 149 -3.03 -0.35 5.55
C ALA A 149 -3.88 -1.59 5.33
N TRP A 150 -3.55 -2.68 6.01
CA TRP A 150 -4.35 -3.90 5.99
C TRP A 150 -5.82 -3.64 6.41
N LEU A 151 -6.03 -2.98 7.55
CA LEU A 151 -7.37 -2.66 8.06
C LEU A 151 -8.16 -1.73 7.11
N VAL A 152 -7.49 -0.72 6.55
CA VAL A 152 -8.09 0.24 5.62
C VAL A 152 -8.47 -0.43 4.32
N SER A 153 -7.57 -1.22 3.73
CA SER A 153 -7.82 -1.94 2.48
C SER A 153 -8.97 -2.94 2.63
N ALA A 154 -9.03 -3.65 3.76
CA ALA A 154 -10.15 -4.54 4.08
C ALA A 154 -11.47 -3.76 4.21
N SER A 155 -11.43 -2.58 4.84
CA SER A 155 -12.59 -1.70 4.99
C SER A 155 -13.02 -1.03 3.68
N LEU A 156 -12.09 -0.88 2.73
CA LEU A 156 -12.30 -0.24 1.43
C LEU A 156 -12.91 -1.21 0.41
N LEU A 157 -12.61 -2.51 0.50
CA LEU A 157 -13.13 -3.57 -0.38
C LEU A 157 -14.66 -3.53 -0.60
N PRO A 158 -15.53 -3.38 0.43
CA PRO A 158 -16.97 -3.30 0.21
C PRO A 158 -17.41 -1.97 -0.44
N GLN A 159 -16.57 -0.94 -0.47
CA GLN A 159 -16.93 0.41 -0.96
C GLN A 159 -16.53 0.65 -2.41
N VAL A 160 -15.52 -0.06 -2.93
CA VAL A 160 -15.13 0.07 -4.33
C VAL A 160 -16.14 -0.61 -5.25
N LYS A 161 -16.32 0.02 -6.41
CA LYS A 161 -17.20 -0.41 -7.51
C LYS A 161 -16.39 -1.15 -8.57
N SER A 162 -17.04 -2.03 -9.31
CA SER A 162 -16.52 -2.98 -10.30
C SER A 162 -15.90 -4.25 -9.72
N THR A 163 -15.96 -5.31 -10.52
CA THR A 163 -15.26 -6.57 -10.25
C THR A 163 -13.75 -6.33 -10.23
N GLY A 164 -13.22 -5.56 -11.18
CA GLY A 164 -11.80 -5.25 -11.27
C GLY A 164 -11.25 -4.48 -10.07
N ALA A 165 -12.00 -3.52 -9.51
CA ALA A 165 -11.57 -2.79 -8.32
C ALA A 165 -11.60 -3.65 -7.07
N LYS A 166 -12.63 -4.49 -6.92
CA LYS A 166 -12.69 -5.43 -5.79
C LYS A 166 -11.51 -6.40 -5.85
N ALA A 167 -11.20 -6.94 -7.02
CA ALA A 167 -10.01 -7.77 -7.21
C ALA A 167 -8.72 -7.00 -6.85
N ALA A 168 -8.54 -5.79 -7.38
CA ALA A 168 -7.37 -4.95 -7.08
C ALA A 168 -7.17 -4.72 -5.57
N VAL A 169 -8.22 -4.30 -4.86
CA VAL A 169 -8.17 -4.07 -3.41
C VAL A 169 -7.99 -5.38 -2.64
N THR A 170 -8.53 -6.51 -3.12
CA THR A 170 -8.28 -7.81 -2.50
C THR A 170 -6.80 -8.20 -2.55
N MET A 171 -6.09 -7.90 -3.64
CA MET A 171 -4.64 -8.14 -3.68
C MET A 171 -3.90 -7.24 -2.70
N GLN A 172 -4.26 -5.96 -2.65
CA GLN A 172 -3.68 -5.06 -1.66
C GLN A 172 -3.88 -5.61 -0.23
N VAL A 173 -5.09 -6.04 0.15
CA VAL A 173 -5.34 -6.66 1.47
C VAL A 173 -4.39 -7.84 1.78
N LEU A 174 -4.11 -8.68 0.78
CA LEU A 174 -3.18 -9.80 0.92
C LEU A 174 -1.73 -9.32 1.07
N GLU A 175 -1.32 -8.34 0.27
CA GLU A 175 0.01 -7.75 0.26
C GLU A 175 0.30 -7.07 1.61
N GLU A 176 -0.59 -6.20 2.11
CA GLU A 176 -0.44 -5.53 3.42
C GLU A 176 -0.37 -6.52 4.60
N ALA A 177 -1.15 -7.61 4.53
CA ALA A 177 -1.12 -8.64 5.55
C ALA A 177 0.26 -9.33 5.60
N LYS A 178 0.83 -9.65 4.43
CA LYS A 178 2.17 -10.24 4.32
C LYS A 178 3.24 -9.25 4.76
N HIS A 179 3.15 -7.98 4.34
CA HIS A 179 4.07 -6.93 4.78
C HIS A 179 4.12 -6.83 6.30
N PHE A 180 2.96 -6.75 6.95
CA PHE A 180 2.90 -6.64 8.41
C PHE A 180 3.52 -7.84 9.12
N VAL A 181 3.22 -9.07 8.69
CA VAL A 181 3.74 -10.29 9.31
C VAL A 181 5.26 -10.38 9.17
N VAL A 182 5.80 -10.14 7.95
CA VAL A 182 7.24 -10.19 7.70
C VAL A 182 7.97 -9.03 8.37
N MET A 183 7.41 -7.81 8.34
CA MET A 183 7.98 -6.64 9.01
C MET A 183 8.11 -6.83 10.51
N ARG A 184 7.10 -7.46 11.14
CA ARG A 184 7.13 -7.73 12.57
C ARG A 184 8.34 -8.60 12.93
N GLU A 185 8.58 -9.67 12.18
CA GLU A 185 9.73 -10.55 12.43
C GLU A 185 11.06 -9.87 12.10
N LEU A 186 11.10 -9.02 11.06
CA LEU A 186 12.27 -8.19 10.74
C LEU A 186 12.66 -7.29 11.90
N VAL A 187 11.69 -6.56 12.45
CA VAL A 187 11.90 -5.65 13.59
C VAL A 187 12.35 -6.44 14.83
N GLU A 188 11.73 -7.58 15.12
CA GLU A 188 12.13 -8.46 16.24
C GLU A 188 13.56 -9.01 16.08
N ALA A 189 14.04 -9.21 14.85
CA ALA A 189 15.38 -9.72 14.58
C ALA A 189 16.51 -8.77 14.99
N PHE A 190 16.27 -7.45 15.06
CA PHE A 190 17.27 -6.47 15.50
C PHE A 190 17.63 -6.59 16.99
N GLY A 191 16.85 -7.32 17.79
CA GLY A 191 17.17 -7.62 19.19
C GLY A 191 17.17 -6.39 20.12
N VAL A 192 16.57 -5.28 19.70
CA VAL A 192 16.38 -4.06 20.50
C VAL A 192 14.89 -3.83 20.78
N GLY A 193 14.58 -2.99 21.77
CA GLY A 193 13.20 -2.69 22.14
C GLY A 193 12.45 -2.00 21.00
N VAL A 194 11.24 -2.49 20.69
CA VAL A 194 10.34 -1.88 19.72
C VAL A 194 9.58 -0.73 20.40
N PRO A 195 9.69 0.51 19.91
CA PRO A 195 8.97 1.62 20.51
C PRO A 195 7.46 1.47 20.26
N ARG A 196 6.67 2.05 21.16
CA ARG A 196 5.23 2.18 20.96
C ARG A 196 4.96 3.23 19.89
N GLN A 197 3.89 3.03 19.12
CA GLN A 197 3.33 4.04 18.23
C GLN A 197 3.31 5.45 18.85
N SER A 198 3.92 6.41 18.16
CA SER A 198 3.95 7.81 18.58
C SER A 198 2.56 8.45 18.48
N ALA A 199 2.36 9.58 19.17
CA ALA A 199 1.10 10.32 19.07
C ALA A 199 0.81 10.81 17.64
N TRP A 200 1.86 11.14 16.88
CA TRP A 200 1.74 11.62 15.51
C TRP A 200 1.39 10.51 14.52
N GLU A 201 2.04 9.34 14.66
CA GLU A 201 1.64 8.12 13.95
C GLU A 201 0.19 7.76 14.24
N TYR A 202 -0.20 7.76 15.52
CA TYR A 202 -1.57 7.45 15.92
C TYR A 202 -2.58 8.39 15.26
N LEU A 203 -2.35 9.71 15.34
CA LEU A 203 -3.24 10.69 14.71
C LEU A 203 -3.35 10.52 13.20
N LEU A 204 -2.23 10.25 12.52
CA LEU A 204 -2.19 10.01 11.07
C LEU A 204 -2.98 8.75 10.69
N LEU A 205 -2.66 7.63 11.34
CA LEU A 205 -3.15 6.31 10.96
C LEU A 205 -4.62 6.11 11.38
N GLU A 206 -4.98 6.51 12.59
CA GLU A 206 -6.37 6.44 13.06
C GLU A 206 -7.27 7.43 12.31
N GLY A 207 -6.75 8.61 11.96
CA GLY A 207 -7.44 9.57 11.09
C GLY A 207 -7.72 8.99 9.71
N THR A 208 -6.77 8.22 9.17
CA THR A 208 -6.90 7.52 7.89
C THR A 208 -7.92 6.39 7.94
N LEU A 209 -7.92 5.57 8.99
CA LEU A 209 -8.91 4.51 9.17
C LEU A 209 -10.34 5.06 9.28
N LYS A 210 -10.51 6.16 10.04
CA LYS A 210 -11.80 6.85 10.21
C LYS A 210 -12.26 7.64 8.99
N ALA A 211 -11.40 7.86 8.00
CA ALA A 211 -11.75 8.57 6.78
C ALA A 211 -12.89 7.86 6.05
N LYS A 212 -13.71 8.61 5.32
CA LYS A 212 -14.90 8.11 4.63
C LYS A 212 -14.81 8.36 3.13
N GLY A 213 -15.37 7.44 2.35
CA GLY A 213 -15.45 7.55 0.89
C GLY A 213 -14.07 7.81 0.27
N LEU A 214 -13.99 8.82 -0.58
CA LEU A 214 -12.81 9.16 -1.36
C LEU A 214 -11.61 9.62 -0.52
N ASP A 215 -11.85 10.20 0.66
CA ASP A 215 -10.74 10.66 1.51
C ASP A 215 -9.96 9.49 2.11
N ARG A 216 -10.52 8.26 2.10
CA ARG A 216 -9.78 7.05 2.49
C ARG A 216 -8.69 6.70 1.47
N PHE A 217 -8.98 6.81 0.17
CA PHE A 217 -7.95 6.69 -0.88
C PHE A 217 -6.87 7.75 -0.75
N PHE A 218 -7.23 8.98 -0.36
CA PHE A 218 -6.24 10.01 -0.10
C PHE A 218 -5.36 9.66 1.11
N GLY A 219 -5.97 9.32 2.24
CA GLY A 219 -5.24 9.05 3.47
C GLY A 219 -4.33 7.83 3.37
N MET A 220 -4.84 6.71 2.85
CA MET A 220 -4.04 5.49 2.78
C MET A 220 -3.13 5.53 1.56
N ASN A 221 -3.71 5.50 0.37
CA ASN A 221 -2.92 5.29 -0.84
C ASN A 221 -2.07 6.48 -1.28
N ILE A 222 -2.56 7.70 -1.12
CA ILE A 222 -1.78 8.87 -1.53
C ILE A 222 -0.81 9.30 -0.44
N LEU A 223 -1.21 9.25 0.83
CA LEU A 223 -0.40 9.78 1.93
C LEU A 223 0.44 8.70 2.62
N VAL A 224 -0.19 7.72 3.29
CA VAL A 224 0.53 6.71 4.09
C VAL A 224 1.41 5.82 3.21
N GLU A 225 0.89 5.28 2.12
CA GLU A 225 1.66 4.40 1.22
C GLU A 225 2.78 5.15 0.50
N SER A 226 2.65 6.47 0.26
CA SER A 226 3.76 7.26 -0.32
C SER A 226 4.89 7.50 0.69
N ILE A 227 4.55 7.64 1.98
CA ILE A 227 5.55 7.65 3.05
C ILE A 227 6.21 6.26 3.10
N ALA A 228 5.42 5.19 3.05
CA ALA A 228 5.92 3.82 3.09
C ALA A 228 6.89 3.52 1.93
N LEU A 229 6.44 3.78 0.70
CA LEU A 229 7.25 3.71 -0.52
C LEU A 229 8.57 4.46 -0.35
N SER A 230 8.55 5.68 0.18
CA SER A 230 9.78 6.47 0.34
C SER A 230 10.72 5.90 1.39
N ILE A 231 10.21 5.38 2.51
CA ILE A 231 11.03 4.72 3.54
C ILE A 231 11.65 3.45 2.96
N PHE A 232 10.88 2.61 2.28
CA PHE A 232 11.38 1.39 1.67
C PHE A 232 12.45 1.67 0.63
N GLY A 233 12.24 2.68 -0.21
CA GLY A 233 13.21 3.08 -1.22
C GLY A 233 14.52 3.60 -0.64
N VAL A 234 14.50 4.20 0.56
CA VAL A 234 15.72 4.68 1.23
C VAL A 234 16.46 3.54 1.94
N LEU A 235 15.74 2.59 2.52
CA LEU A 235 16.31 1.57 3.41
C LEU A 235 16.62 0.23 2.72
N SER A 236 16.06 -0.04 1.53
CA SER A 236 16.15 -1.37 0.87
C SER A 236 17.58 -1.80 0.55
N THR A 237 18.51 -0.86 0.39
CA THR A 237 19.92 -1.15 0.08
C THR A 237 20.79 -1.37 1.31
N LEU A 238 20.24 -1.21 2.52
CA LEU A 238 20.98 -1.44 3.76
C LEU A 238 21.12 -2.96 4.03
N PRO A 239 22.28 -3.43 4.53
CA PRO A 239 22.51 -4.85 4.79
C PRO A 239 21.39 -5.52 5.62
N GLY A 240 20.80 -6.58 5.08
CA GLY A 240 19.74 -7.34 5.76
C GLY A 240 18.34 -6.74 5.65
N LEU A 241 18.16 -5.63 4.92
CA LEU A 241 16.85 -5.01 4.65
C LEU A 241 16.37 -5.24 3.20
N ASP A 242 16.96 -6.19 2.48
CA ASP A 242 16.70 -6.45 1.06
C ASP A 242 15.22 -6.75 0.75
N VAL A 243 14.49 -7.32 1.71
CA VAL A 243 13.04 -7.60 1.58
C VAL A 243 12.22 -6.33 1.35
N LEU A 244 12.70 -5.17 1.81
CA LEU A 244 12.01 -3.89 1.64
C LEU A 244 11.92 -3.47 0.17
N ARG A 245 12.80 -3.97 -0.70
CA ARG A 245 12.68 -3.75 -2.15
C ARG A 245 11.41 -4.36 -2.73
N LEU A 246 10.96 -5.49 -2.18
CA LEU A 246 9.71 -6.13 -2.58
C LEU A 246 8.51 -5.33 -2.08
N PHE A 247 8.60 -4.78 -0.86
CA PHE A 247 7.54 -3.94 -0.29
C PHE A 247 7.44 -2.64 -1.09
N HIS A 248 8.58 -2.02 -1.43
CA HIS A 248 8.65 -0.85 -2.34
C HIS A 248 7.93 -1.11 -3.65
N LEU A 249 8.17 -2.28 -4.27
CA LEU A 249 7.52 -2.68 -5.52
C LEU A 249 5.99 -2.82 -5.35
N ASP A 250 5.53 -3.33 -4.22
CA ASP A 250 4.11 -3.50 -3.91
C ASP A 250 3.44 -2.13 -3.63
N GLU A 251 4.03 -1.28 -2.80
CA GLU A 251 3.57 0.09 -2.52
C GLU A 251 3.51 0.98 -3.77
N SER A 252 4.38 0.72 -4.74
CA SER A 252 4.33 1.40 -6.03
C SER A 252 2.97 1.19 -6.74
N ARG A 253 2.38 0.00 -6.60
CA ARG A 253 1.06 -0.29 -7.17
C ARG A 253 -0.04 0.29 -6.29
N HIS A 254 0.08 0.15 -4.97
CA HIS A 254 -0.91 0.66 -4.02
C HIS A 254 -1.09 2.19 -4.18
N THR A 255 0.01 2.95 -4.23
CA THR A 255 -0.01 4.41 -4.45
C THR A 255 -0.66 4.83 -5.78
N ALA A 256 -0.56 3.98 -6.81
CA ALA A 256 -1.18 4.21 -8.12
C ALA A 256 -2.67 3.80 -8.19
N LEU A 257 -3.20 3.13 -7.16
CA LEU A 257 -4.57 2.63 -7.14
C LEU A 257 -5.63 3.74 -7.30
N PRO A 258 -5.59 4.86 -6.56
CA PRO A 258 -6.61 5.90 -6.66
C PRO A 258 -6.72 6.49 -8.07
N MET A 259 -5.59 6.82 -8.69
CA MET A 259 -5.58 7.38 -10.05
C MET A 259 -6.21 6.41 -11.04
N ASN A 260 -5.86 5.12 -10.97
CA ASN A 260 -6.42 4.13 -11.88
C ASN A 260 -7.90 3.89 -11.61
N TYR A 261 -8.33 3.90 -10.35
CA TYR A 261 -9.74 3.79 -9.97
C TYR A 261 -10.56 4.97 -10.50
N PHE A 262 -10.06 6.21 -10.37
CA PHE A 262 -10.76 7.41 -10.86
C PHE A 262 -10.74 7.58 -12.38
N LYS A 263 -9.93 6.81 -13.12
CA LYS A 263 -10.07 6.74 -14.59
C LYS A 263 -11.36 6.00 -15.00
N GLU A 264 -11.75 4.98 -14.23
CA GLU A 264 -12.98 4.21 -14.48
C GLU A 264 -14.20 4.84 -13.78
N PHE A 265 -13.98 5.44 -12.60
CA PHE A 265 -15.00 6.13 -11.82
C PHE A 265 -14.62 7.60 -11.55
N PRO A 266 -14.71 8.48 -12.56
CA PRO A 266 -14.26 9.86 -12.44
C PRO A 266 -14.92 10.62 -11.30
N LEU A 267 -14.10 11.43 -10.63
CA LEU A 267 -14.57 12.36 -9.62
C LEU A 267 -15.50 13.40 -10.26
N SER A 268 -16.63 13.68 -9.62
CA SER A 268 -17.46 14.83 -10.00
C SER A 268 -16.72 16.14 -9.76
N ARG A 269 -17.12 17.21 -10.47
CA ARG A 269 -16.57 18.57 -10.26
C ARG A 269 -16.64 19.02 -8.80
N TRP A 270 -17.70 18.65 -8.11
CA TRP A 270 -17.88 18.92 -6.68
C TRP A 270 -16.91 18.13 -5.80
N GLN A 271 -16.66 16.85 -6.09
CA GLN A 271 -15.70 16.05 -5.32
C GLN A 271 -14.26 16.55 -5.50
N MET A 272 -13.88 16.95 -6.72
CA MET A 272 -12.57 17.53 -7.00
C MET A 272 -12.38 18.88 -6.29
N ARG A 273 -13.40 19.76 -6.34
CA ARG A 273 -13.30 21.15 -5.86
C ARG A 273 -13.90 21.39 -4.48
N SER A 274 -14.32 20.35 -3.76
CA SER A 274 -14.98 20.49 -2.47
C SER A 274 -14.06 21.18 -1.46
N PRO A 275 -14.43 22.37 -0.92
CA PRO A 275 -13.63 23.04 0.11
C PRO A 275 -13.54 22.20 1.39
N LEU A 276 -14.65 21.55 1.77
CA LEU A 276 -14.70 20.64 2.92
C LEU A 276 -13.86 19.38 2.70
N GLY A 277 -13.82 18.84 1.48
CA GLY A 277 -12.91 17.75 1.12
C GLY A 277 -11.44 18.17 1.25
N ARG A 278 -11.08 19.34 0.71
CA ARG A 278 -9.73 19.90 0.81
C ARG A 278 -9.30 20.09 2.26
N VAL A 279 -10.15 20.67 3.11
CA VAL A 279 -9.85 20.85 4.54
C VAL A 279 -9.66 19.51 5.24
N ARG A 280 -10.50 18.49 4.95
CA ARG A 280 -10.36 17.16 5.55
C ARG A 280 -9.02 16.52 5.16
N ARG A 281 -8.65 16.58 3.88
CA ARG A 281 -7.37 16.04 3.39
C ARG A 281 -6.16 16.77 3.96
N ILE A 282 -6.17 18.11 4.01
CA ILE A 282 -5.11 18.89 4.68
C ILE A 282 -4.99 18.49 6.16
N LYS A 283 -6.10 18.30 6.87
CA LYS A 283 -6.06 17.85 8.26
C LYS A 283 -5.39 16.48 8.42
N MET A 284 -5.57 15.58 7.46
CA MET A 284 -4.93 14.27 7.48
C MET A 284 -3.41 14.35 7.28
N THR A 285 -2.91 15.36 6.56
CA THR A 285 -1.45 15.55 6.36
C THR A 285 -0.79 16.25 7.54
N LEU A 286 -1.51 17.00 8.38
CA LEU A 286 -0.91 17.79 9.46
C LEU A 286 -0.01 17.00 10.43
N PRO A 287 -0.34 15.76 10.84
CA PRO A 287 0.54 14.99 11.75
C PRO A 287 1.89 14.61 11.14
N THR A 288 2.04 14.64 9.81
CA THR A 288 3.30 14.26 9.15
C THR A 288 4.46 15.19 9.48
N LEU A 289 4.20 16.50 9.63
CA LEU A 289 5.24 17.48 9.95
C LEU A 289 5.91 17.21 11.32
N PRO A 290 5.18 17.13 12.43
CA PRO A 290 5.81 16.80 13.70
C PRO A 290 6.30 15.35 13.76
N LEU A 291 5.76 14.43 12.94
CA LEU A 291 6.31 13.08 12.81
C LEU A 291 7.71 13.08 12.18
N ILE A 292 7.93 13.87 11.13
CA ILE A 292 9.27 14.05 10.52
C ILE A 292 10.25 14.61 11.54
N MET A 293 9.86 15.64 12.29
CA MET A 293 10.69 16.22 13.35
C MET A 293 10.97 15.22 14.48
N TYR A 294 9.99 14.38 14.79
CA TYR A 294 10.12 13.33 15.80
C TYR A 294 11.11 12.24 15.39
N LEU A 295 11.16 11.87 14.10
CA LEU A 295 12.06 10.86 13.55
C LEU A 295 13.43 11.43 13.08
N GLU A 296 13.64 12.74 13.20
CA GLU A 296 14.89 13.39 12.75
C GLU A 296 16.16 12.78 13.39
N PRO A 297 16.21 12.52 14.71
CA PRO A 297 17.38 11.90 15.34
C PRO A 297 17.71 10.52 14.77
N GLU A 298 16.69 9.68 14.57
CA GLU A 298 16.84 8.33 14.04
C GLU A 298 17.29 8.35 12.58
N LEU A 299 16.73 9.23 11.75
CA LEU A 299 17.16 9.42 10.38
C LEU A 299 18.61 9.92 10.31
N ALA A 300 19.01 10.83 11.20
CA ALA A 300 20.36 11.36 11.25
C ALA A 300 21.41 10.29 11.60
N VAL A 301 21.09 9.35 12.49
CA VAL A 301 21.97 8.19 12.82
C VAL A 301 22.27 7.34 11.58
N LEU A 302 21.34 7.29 10.61
CA LEU A 302 21.49 6.56 9.35
C LEU A 302 22.08 7.43 8.22
N GLY A 303 22.45 8.68 8.51
CA GLY A 303 22.96 9.62 7.50
C GLY A 303 21.88 10.16 6.55
N ILE A 304 20.61 10.04 6.91
CA ILE A 304 19.48 10.53 6.11
C ILE A 304 19.07 11.90 6.64
N ASP A 305 19.08 12.91 5.76
CA ASP A 305 18.56 14.23 6.11
C ASP A 305 17.03 14.22 6.15
N ALA A 306 16.45 14.49 7.34
CA ALA A 306 15.01 14.41 7.55
C ALA A 306 14.20 15.37 6.66
N PHE A 307 14.74 16.52 6.29
CA PHE A 307 14.02 17.50 5.47
C PHE A 307 14.18 17.25 3.97
N ASP A 308 15.30 16.68 3.52
CA ASP A 308 15.41 16.12 2.16
C ASP A 308 14.44 14.97 1.98
N PHE A 309 14.42 14.05 2.95
CA PHE A 309 13.48 12.94 2.96
C PHE A 309 12.03 13.44 2.93
N ALA A 310 11.67 14.38 3.81
CA ALA A 310 10.35 14.98 3.84
C ALA A 310 10.00 15.71 2.53
N GLY A 311 10.95 16.43 1.93
CA GLY A 311 10.76 17.11 0.67
C GLY A 311 10.45 16.15 -0.48
N SER A 312 11.20 15.03 -0.56
CA SER A 312 10.93 13.95 -1.53
C SER A 312 9.53 13.35 -1.34
N VAL A 313 9.17 12.99 -0.11
CA VAL A 313 7.83 12.47 0.24
C VAL A 313 6.74 13.46 -0.15
N MET A 314 6.89 14.74 0.22
CA MET A 314 5.90 15.78 -0.07
C MET A 314 5.72 16.02 -1.56
N ARG A 315 6.80 15.96 -2.35
CA ARG A 315 6.75 16.01 -3.82
C ARG A 315 5.93 14.83 -4.36
N LYS A 316 6.21 13.60 -3.92
CA LYS A 316 5.48 12.38 -4.33
C LYS A 316 3.98 12.46 -3.98
N VAL A 317 3.65 12.81 -2.73
CA VAL A 317 2.26 12.99 -2.26
C VAL A 317 1.54 14.06 -3.09
N THR A 318 2.18 15.20 -3.34
CA THR A 318 1.59 16.31 -4.09
C THR A 318 1.32 15.90 -5.54
N HIS A 319 2.27 15.23 -6.18
CA HIS A 319 2.14 14.70 -7.54
C HIS A 319 0.97 13.70 -7.66
N LEU A 320 0.86 12.75 -6.72
CA LEU A 320 -0.24 11.78 -6.72
C LEU A 320 -1.60 12.43 -6.41
N THR A 321 -1.61 13.43 -5.52
CA THR A 321 -2.82 14.21 -5.21
C THR A 321 -3.34 14.96 -6.45
N GLU A 322 -2.42 15.55 -7.23
CA GLU A 322 -2.73 16.19 -8.51
C GLU A 322 -3.28 15.18 -9.52
N ARG A 323 -2.58 14.06 -9.73
CA ARG A 323 -2.99 13.02 -10.69
C ARG A 323 -4.30 12.33 -10.34
N ALA A 324 -4.62 12.21 -9.05
CA ALA A 324 -5.91 11.72 -8.57
C ALA A 324 -7.05 12.75 -8.75
N GLY A 325 -6.74 14.00 -9.10
CA GLY A 325 -7.72 15.08 -9.29
C GLY A 325 -8.16 15.76 -7.98
N PHE A 326 -7.45 15.56 -6.88
CA PHE A 326 -7.77 16.16 -5.57
C PHE A 326 -7.15 17.54 -5.36
N LEU A 327 -6.15 17.91 -6.16
CA LEU A 327 -5.43 19.18 -6.10
C LEU A 327 -5.20 19.71 -7.52
N GLN A 328 -5.28 21.03 -7.71
CA GLN A 328 -4.97 21.65 -9.00
C GLN A 328 -3.46 21.86 -9.13
N PRO A 329 -2.90 21.88 -10.36
CA PRO A 329 -1.45 22.04 -10.56
C PRO A 329 -0.87 23.34 -9.96
N GLU A 330 -1.63 24.44 -10.01
CA GLU A 330 -1.22 25.71 -9.40
C GLU A 330 -1.20 25.64 -7.87
N ASP A 331 -2.22 25.01 -7.27
CA ASP A 331 -2.27 24.77 -5.82
C ASP A 331 -1.09 23.86 -5.38
N ALA A 332 -0.74 22.86 -6.18
CA ALA A 332 0.38 21.95 -5.94
C ALA A 332 1.72 22.71 -5.88
N ARG A 333 2.00 23.58 -6.87
CA ARG A 333 3.20 24.43 -6.86
C ARG A 333 3.26 25.34 -5.64
N GLN A 334 2.15 25.99 -5.31
CA GLN A 334 2.07 26.87 -4.14
C GLN A 334 2.29 26.12 -2.83
N GLN A 335 1.74 24.91 -2.71
CA GLN A 335 1.90 24.03 -1.56
C GLN A 335 3.37 23.61 -1.38
N ASN A 336 4.03 23.14 -2.45
CA ASN A 336 5.45 22.77 -2.41
C ASN A 336 6.34 23.96 -2.02
N ALA A 337 6.12 25.13 -2.63
CA ALA A 337 6.86 26.34 -2.29
C ALA A 337 6.64 26.79 -0.83
N PHE A 338 5.43 26.62 -0.31
CA PHE A 338 5.13 26.90 1.10
C PHE A 338 5.91 25.97 2.04
N PHE A 339 5.85 24.66 1.82
CA PHE A 339 6.56 23.70 2.68
C PHE A 339 8.08 23.86 2.57
N ASN A 340 8.62 24.15 1.39
CA ASN A 340 10.05 24.40 1.23
C ASN A 340 10.51 25.62 2.06
N ARG A 341 9.71 26.69 2.10
CA ARG A 341 9.99 27.85 2.96
C ARG A 341 9.91 27.49 4.45
N VAL A 342 8.94 26.67 4.85
CA VAL A 342 8.80 26.22 6.24
C VAL A 342 10.01 25.39 6.67
N PHE A 343 10.46 24.45 5.83
CA PHE A 343 11.63 23.63 6.12
C PHE A 343 12.91 24.46 6.23
N ASN A 344 13.14 25.38 5.30
CA ASN A 344 14.28 26.29 5.37
C ASN A 344 14.23 27.22 6.60
N ALA A 345 13.05 27.74 6.95
CA ALA A 345 12.89 28.56 8.15
C ALA A 345 13.18 27.77 9.43
N TYR A 346 12.71 26.52 9.51
CA TYR A 346 13.01 25.64 10.64
C TYR A 346 14.51 25.33 10.71
N CYS A 347 15.12 24.88 9.60
CA CYS A 347 16.54 24.54 9.54
C CYS A 347 17.42 25.75 9.86
N ARG A 348 17.06 26.96 9.44
CA ARG A 348 17.77 28.19 9.81
C ARG A 348 17.73 28.45 11.32
N ALA A 349 16.65 28.07 11.99
CA ALA A 349 16.50 28.25 13.42
C ALA A 349 17.20 27.14 14.25
N THR A 350 17.28 25.92 13.72
CA THR A 350 17.74 24.74 14.48
C THR A 350 19.10 24.19 14.07
N ARG A 351 19.57 24.47 12.84
CA ARG A 351 20.82 23.91 12.28
C ARG A 351 21.85 25.02 12.07
N PRO A 352 22.93 25.07 12.87
CA PRO A 352 23.99 26.04 12.69
C PRO A 352 24.60 25.97 11.29
N GLY A 353 24.67 27.11 10.60
CA GLY A 353 25.26 27.19 9.25
C GLY A 353 24.36 26.71 8.11
N HIS A 354 23.06 26.51 8.34
CA HIS A 354 22.11 26.15 7.27
C HIS A 354 22.12 27.17 6.13
N VAL A 355 22.22 26.65 4.90
CA VAL A 355 22.08 27.42 3.67
C VAL A 355 20.77 27.02 3.01
N ASP A 356 19.97 28.02 2.62
CA ASP A 356 18.69 27.76 1.97
C ASP A 356 18.87 26.86 0.74
N LYS A 357 18.08 25.79 0.67
CA LYS A 357 18.07 24.85 -0.46
C LYS A 357 16.65 24.46 -0.85
N ASP A 358 16.49 23.84 -2.01
CA ASP A 358 15.21 23.26 -2.40
C ASP A 358 15.09 21.82 -1.92
N PHE A 359 14.40 21.62 -0.80
CA PHE A 359 14.13 20.29 -0.26
C PHE A 359 13.19 19.48 -1.17
N MET A 360 12.32 20.15 -1.95
CA MET A 360 11.35 19.45 -2.79
C MET A 360 12.00 18.76 -3.99
N SER A 361 13.20 19.20 -4.39
CA SER A 361 13.99 18.56 -5.45
C SER A 361 14.83 17.37 -4.97
N ALA A 362 14.84 17.06 -3.67
CA ALA A 362 15.61 15.94 -3.15
C ALA A 362 15.11 14.61 -3.73
N GLU A 363 16.06 13.75 -4.10
CA GLU A 363 15.82 12.34 -4.37
C GLU A 363 16.52 11.52 -3.30
N CYS A 364 15.74 10.74 -2.57
CA CYS A 364 16.22 10.01 -1.40
C CYS A 364 16.20 8.50 -1.64
N THR A 365 15.45 8.03 -2.63
CA THR A 365 15.40 6.62 -3.00
C THR A 365 16.79 6.14 -3.43
N GLN A 366 17.25 5.08 -2.79
CA GLN A 366 18.53 4.43 -3.04
C GLN A 366 18.29 3.21 -3.92
N GLY A 367 19.19 2.96 -4.88
CA GLY A 367 19.12 1.80 -5.77
C GLY A 367 18.49 2.07 -7.13
N GLU A 368 19.09 1.50 -8.18
CA GLU A 368 18.65 1.72 -9.57
C GLU A 368 17.28 1.09 -9.87
N ALA A 369 16.96 -0.02 -9.21
CA ALA A 369 15.71 -0.74 -9.43
C ALA A 369 14.53 0.00 -8.78
N GLU A 370 14.72 0.49 -7.57
CA GLU A 370 13.78 1.30 -6.83
C GLU A 370 13.50 2.61 -7.60
N LEU A 371 14.55 3.27 -8.11
CA LEU A 371 14.40 4.43 -8.98
C LEU A 371 13.70 4.10 -10.32
N ALA A 372 13.87 2.89 -10.87
CA ALA A 372 13.14 2.47 -12.06
C ALA A 372 11.64 2.29 -11.78
N VAL A 373 11.29 1.72 -10.63
CA VAL A 373 9.89 1.59 -10.16
C VAL A 373 9.27 2.97 -9.98
N GLU A 374 9.97 3.89 -9.32
CA GLU A 374 9.46 5.24 -9.10
C GLU A 374 9.32 6.04 -10.40
N ARG A 375 10.20 5.85 -11.39
CA ARG A 375 10.05 6.48 -12.70
C ARG A 375 8.79 6.03 -13.45
N GLU A 376 8.30 4.80 -13.26
CA GLU A 376 7.02 4.35 -13.86
C GLU A 376 5.83 5.17 -13.32
N ILE A 377 5.94 5.64 -12.07
CA ILE A 377 4.86 6.34 -11.37
C ILE A 377 5.02 7.84 -11.47
N PHE A 378 6.16 8.37 -11.07
CA PHE A 378 6.43 9.81 -10.92
C PHE A 378 7.18 10.41 -12.11
N GLY A 379 7.67 9.57 -13.04
CA GLY A 379 8.27 10.06 -14.27
C GLY A 379 7.23 10.82 -15.09
N ASP A 380 7.59 12.01 -15.55
CA ASP A 380 6.80 12.73 -16.53
C ASP A 380 6.63 11.82 -17.76
N ALA A 381 5.38 11.61 -18.19
CA ALA A 381 5.15 11.15 -19.55
C ALA A 381 5.69 12.26 -20.46
N ALA A 382 6.93 12.07 -20.93
CA ALA A 382 7.58 12.95 -21.88
C ALA A 382 6.72 13.18 -23.13
#